data_AF-A0A519ZAR7-F1
#
_entry.id   AF-A0A519ZAR7-F1
#
_cell.length_a   1.000
_cell.length_b   1.000
_cell.length_c   1.000
_cell.angle_alpha   90.00
_cell.angle_beta   90.00
_cell.angle_gamma   90.00
#
_symmetry.space_group_name_H-M   'P 1'
#
loop_
_entity.id
_entity.type
_entity.pdbx_description
1 polymer ?
#
loop_
_entity_poly.entity_id
_entity_poly.type
_entity_poly.pdbx_seq_one_letter_code
_entity_poly.pdbx_strand_id
1 'polypeptide(L)'
;MIVDEAHRLNEKSGLYSNNGLNQIKEIIDASQSTVFFIDEDQRIHLKDIGSIETIRSWAGVAGANVHEMELSSQFRCAGSDGYISWLDHTLQIRETANTTLEGIQYDFKVFDSPFDLRSAIIEKNNHNN
;
A
#
# COMPACT_ATOMS: atom_id res chain seq x y z
N MET A 1 -1.80 -20.31 3.62
CA MET A 1 -1.94 -19.06 4.40
C MET A 1 -2.04 -17.89 3.44
N ILE A 2 -2.81 -16.86 3.78
CA ILE A 2 -2.89 -15.63 3.01
C ILE A 2 -2.34 -14.51 3.90
N VAL A 3 -1.43 -13.72 3.37
CA VAL A 3 -0.78 -12.62 4.07
C VAL A 3 -1.03 -11.34 3.27
N ASP A 4 -1.65 -10.37 3.91
CA ASP A 4 -1.95 -9.06 3.33
C ASP A 4 -0.96 -8.00 3.82
N GLU A 5 -0.78 -6.94 3.05
CA GLU A 5 0.18 -5.86 3.30
C GLU A 5 1.59 -6.38 3.66
N ALA A 6 2.05 -7.40 2.92
CA ALA A 6 3.27 -8.14 3.22
C ALA A 6 4.53 -7.25 3.18
N HIS A 7 4.46 -6.06 2.56
CA HIS A 7 5.53 -5.08 2.62
C HIS A 7 5.84 -4.63 4.07
N ARG A 8 4.87 -4.70 4.99
CA ARG A 8 5.00 -4.30 6.41
C ARG A 8 5.60 -5.38 7.31
N LEU A 9 5.97 -6.54 6.76
CA LEU A 9 6.60 -7.60 7.54
C LEU A 9 7.97 -7.16 8.04
N ASN A 10 8.32 -7.57 9.26
CA ASN A 10 9.55 -7.22 9.95
C ASN A 10 10.49 -8.43 10.05
N GLU A 11 11.80 -8.16 10.12
CA GLU A 11 12.79 -9.22 10.35
C GLU A 11 12.66 -9.77 11.78
N LYS A 12 12.53 -8.87 12.75
CA LYS A 12 12.35 -9.23 14.15
C LYS A 12 11.09 -8.58 14.70
N SER A 13 10.32 -9.39 15.42
CA SER A 13 9.11 -9.01 16.13
C SER A 13 9.40 -8.47 17.55
N GLY A 14 8.38 -7.92 18.19
CA GLY A 14 8.45 -7.30 19.53
C GLY A 14 8.82 -5.82 19.51
N LEU A 15 8.45 -5.08 20.57
CA LEU A 15 8.63 -3.62 20.70
C LEU A 15 10.09 -3.18 20.48
N TYR A 16 11.04 -4.05 20.82
CA TYR A 16 12.47 -3.84 20.69
C TYR A 16 13.11 -4.53 19.47
N SER A 17 12.31 -5.16 18.59
CA SER A 17 12.82 -5.95 17.46
C SER A 17 13.80 -7.05 17.90
N ASN A 18 13.46 -7.76 18.98
CA ASN A 18 14.34 -8.76 19.61
C ASN A 18 13.80 -10.20 19.53
N ASN A 19 12.58 -10.40 19.03
CA ASN A 19 11.94 -11.71 19.01
C ASN A 19 11.81 -12.23 17.58
N GLY A 20 11.90 -13.54 17.39
CA GLY A 20 11.79 -14.16 16.08
C GLY A 20 13.04 -13.98 15.20
N LEU A 21 13.02 -14.65 14.05
CA LEU A 21 14.15 -14.69 13.11
C LEU A 21 13.89 -13.82 11.88
N ASN A 22 12.77 -14.08 11.23
CA ASN A 22 12.29 -13.38 10.04
C ASN A 22 10.82 -13.77 9.83
N GLN A 23 9.90 -12.80 9.86
CA GLN A 23 8.46 -13.11 9.77
C GLN A 23 8.09 -13.82 8.46
N ILE A 24 8.74 -13.48 7.34
CA ILE A 24 8.49 -14.13 6.04
C ILE A 24 8.87 -15.61 6.11
N LYS A 25 10.04 -15.92 6.69
CA LYS A 25 10.49 -17.30 6.90
C LYS A 25 9.50 -18.08 7.78
N GLU A 26 9.14 -17.51 8.93
CA GLU A 26 8.22 -18.14 9.88
C GLU A 26 6.86 -18.44 9.24
N ILE A 27 6.38 -17.52 8.39
CA ILE A 27 5.15 -17.67 7.61
C ILE A 27 5.23 -18.82 6.60
N ILE A 28 6.34 -18.90 5.85
CA ILE A 28 6.56 -19.93 4.84
C ILE A 28 6.65 -21.30 5.52
N ASP A 29 7.40 -21.41 6.61
CA ASP A 29 7.57 -22.67 7.36
C ASP A 29 6.26 -23.14 8.02
N ALA A 30 5.40 -22.20 8.44
CA ALA A 30 4.16 -22.51 9.14
C ALA A 30 3.02 -23.02 8.23
N SER A 31 3.19 -23.04 6.90
CA SER A 31 2.10 -23.44 6.01
C SER A 31 2.57 -24.16 4.74
N GLN A 32 1.73 -25.06 4.21
CA GLN A 32 2.05 -25.82 2.99
C GLN A 32 2.06 -24.96 1.72
N SER A 33 1.39 -23.82 1.75
CA SER A 33 1.30 -22.87 0.66
C SER A 33 0.97 -21.50 1.23
N THR A 34 1.68 -20.46 0.79
CA THR A 34 1.47 -19.08 1.21
C THR A 34 1.22 -18.19 -0.01
N VAL A 35 0.21 -17.33 0.08
CA VAL A 35 -0.02 -16.24 -0.86
C VAL A 35 0.27 -14.93 -0.15
N PHE A 36 1.15 -14.11 -0.73
CA PHE A 36 1.48 -12.79 -0.22
C PHE A 36 0.88 -11.72 -1.15
N PHE A 37 0.12 -10.79 -0.59
CA PHE A 37 -0.20 -9.53 -1.25
C PHE A 37 0.81 -8.49 -0.79
N ILE A 38 1.49 -7.86 -1.75
CA ILE A 38 2.57 -6.92 -1.50
C ILE A 38 2.48 -5.74 -2.46
N ASP A 39 2.83 -4.57 -1.95
CA ASP A 39 3.00 -3.33 -2.71
C ASP A 39 4.21 -2.62 -2.10
N GLU A 40 5.35 -2.66 -2.80
CA GLU A 40 6.62 -2.14 -2.26
C GLU A 40 6.65 -0.61 -2.17
N ASP A 41 5.81 0.07 -2.96
CA ASP A 41 5.70 1.54 -2.97
C ASP A 41 4.92 2.07 -1.74
N GLN A 42 4.21 1.19 -1.02
CA GLN A 42 3.50 1.52 0.22
C GLN A 42 4.34 1.31 1.50
N ARG A 43 5.67 1.18 1.39
CA ARG A 43 6.53 1.14 2.58
C ARG A 43 6.60 2.50 3.27
N ILE A 44 6.19 2.53 4.55
CA ILE A 44 6.15 3.76 5.36
C ILE A 44 7.22 3.72 6.46
N HIS A 45 7.64 2.54 6.92
CA HIS A 45 8.57 2.40 8.04
C HIS A 45 9.93 1.84 7.61
N LEU A 46 11.01 2.37 8.17
CA LEU A 46 12.38 1.87 7.95
C LEU A 46 12.61 0.39 8.36
N LYS A 47 11.64 -0.23 9.04
CA LYS A 47 11.72 -1.61 9.54
C LYS A 47 10.97 -2.60 8.64
N ASP A 48 10.24 -2.07 7.65
CA ASP A 48 9.53 -2.84 6.65
C ASP A 48 10.56 -3.56 5.77
N ILE A 49 10.76 -4.86 6.01
CA ILE A 49 11.67 -5.72 5.23
C ILE A 49 10.92 -6.51 4.16
N GLY A 50 9.59 -6.40 4.13
CA GLY A 50 8.73 -7.09 3.20
C GLY A 50 9.04 -6.66 1.78
N SER A 51 9.83 -7.46 1.06
CA SER A 51 10.16 -7.25 -0.35
C SER A 51 9.90 -8.50 -1.17
N ILE A 52 9.61 -8.29 -2.46
CA ILE A 52 9.43 -9.41 -3.41
C ILE A 52 10.71 -10.27 -3.40
N GLU A 53 11.88 -9.63 -3.41
CA GLU A 53 13.18 -10.29 -3.34
C GLU A 53 13.35 -11.12 -2.05
N THR A 54 12.99 -10.57 -0.89
CA THR A 54 13.12 -11.27 0.41
C THR A 54 12.20 -12.48 0.48
N ILE A 55 10.97 -12.34 -0.03
CA ILE A 55 10.01 -13.45 -0.14
C ILE A 55 10.57 -14.55 -1.05
N ARG A 56 11.09 -14.19 -2.23
CA ARG A 56 11.71 -15.15 -3.17
C ARG A 56 12.91 -15.86 -2.55
N SER A 57 13.76 -15.14 -1.83
CA SER A 57 14.93 -15.71 -1.15
C SER A 57 14.53 -16.77 -0.14
N TRP A 58 13.62 -16.45 0.79
CA TRP A 58 13.17 -17.42 1.81
C TRP A 58 12.37 -18.58 1.23
N ALA A 59 11.55 -18.35 0.21
CA ALA A 59 10.85 -19.42 -0.49
C ALA A 59 11.84 -20.38 -1.19
N GLY A 60 12.91 -19.84 -1.78
CA GLY A 60 13.99 -20.63 -2.36
C GLY A 60 14.74 -21.48 -1.32
N VAL A 61 15.02 -20.90 -0.14
CA VAL A 61 15.62 -21.64 1.00
C VAL A 61 14.69 -22.78 1.47
N ALA A 62 13.39 -22.56 1.46
CA ALA A 62 12.38 -23.58 1.79
C ALA A 62 12.15 -24.62 0.67
N GLY A 63 12.76 -24.44 -0.51
CA GLY A 63 12.55 -25.31 -1.68
C GLY A 63 11.15 -25.18 -2.28
N ALA A 64 10.48 -24.05 -2.07
CA ALA A 64 9.13 -23.80 -2.58
C ALA A 64 9.15 -23.30 -4.03
N ASN A 65 8.12 -23.66 -4.79
CA ASN A 65 7.87 -23.07 -6.11
C ASN A 65 7.24 -21.67 -5.92
N VAL A 66 7.82 -20.66 -6.56
CA VAL A 66 7.35 -19.28 -6.47
C VAL A 66 6.65 -18.87 -7.76
N HIS A 67 5.44 -18.33 -7.64
CA HIS A 67 4.70 -17.71 -8.72
C HIS A 67 4.42 -16.26 -8.35
N GLU A 68 4.77 -15.35 -9.25
CA GLU A 68 4.60 -13.91 -9.09
C GLU A 68 3.55 -13.44 -10.11
N MET A 69 2.60 -12.64 -9.65
CA MET A 69 1.52 -12.09 -10.48
C MET A 69 1.27 -10.65 -10.04
N GLU A 70 0.98 -9.79 -11.01
CA GLU A 70 0.62 -8.39 -10.78
C GLU A 70 -0.89 -8.19 -10.96
N LEU A 71 -1.52 -7.47 -10.03
CA LEU A 71 -2.91 -7.07 -10.15
C LEU A 71 -2.98 -5.68 -10.81
N SER A 72 -3.27 -5.64 -12.10
CA SER A 72 -3.26 -4.41 -12.91
C SER A 72 -4.47 -3.48 -12.70
N SER A 73 -5.56 -3.97 -12.10
CA SER A 73 -6.81 -3.21 -11.96
C SER A 73 -7.00 -2.68 -10.54
N GLN A 74 -7.20 -1.37 -10.39
CA GLN A 74 -7.44 -0.72 -9.10
C GLN A 74 -8.86 -0.14 -9.02
N PHE A 75 -9.69 -0.69 -8.11
CA PHE A 75 -11.06 -0.20 -7.88
C PHE A 75 -11.15 0.85 -6.76
N ARG A 76 -10.01 1.38 -6.28
CA ARG A 76 -9.97 2.46 -5.29
C ARG A 76 -10.49 3.76 -5.90
N CYS A 77 -10.89 4.70 -5.06
CA CYS A 77 -11.34 6.03 -5.50
C CYS A 77 -12.46 6.00 -6.55
N ALA A 78 -13.47 5.16 -6.31
CA ALA A 78 -14.61 4.93 -7.20
C ALA A 78 -14.23 4.46 -8.62
N GLY A 79 -13.05 3.84 -8.79
CA GLY A 79 -12.55 3.42 -10.10
C GLY A 79 -12.10 4.58 -10.99
N SER A 80 -11.80 5.74 -10.39
CA SER A 80 -11.33 6.91 -11.12
C SER A 80 -9.83 6.79 -11.43
N ASP A 81 -9.50 6.16 -12.55
CA ASP A 81 -8.13 6.09 -13.08
C ASP A 81 -7.52 7.49 -13.27
N GLY A 82 -8.37 8.48 -13.59
CA GLY A 82 -7.98 9.88 -13.69
C GLY A 82 -7.48 10.46 -12.36
N TYR A 83 -8.17 10.17 -11.25
CA TYR A 83 -7.76 10.66 -9.92
C TYR A 83 -6.41 10.08 -9.50
N ILE A 84 -6.22 8.77 -9.66
CA ILE A 84 -4.96 8.10 -9.31
C ILE A 84 -3.82 8.63 -10.20
N SER A 85 -4.05 8.74 -11.51
CA SER A 85 -3.06 9.28 -12.45
C SER A 85 -2.62 10.72 -12.10
N TRP A 86 -3.57 11.56 -11.69
CA TRP A 86 -3.30 12.92 -11.25
C TRP A 86 -2.51 12.95 -9.93
N LEU A 87 -2.86 12.08 -8.97
CA LEU A 87 -2.17 11.98 -7.70
C LEU A 87 -0.69 11.60 -7.89
N ASP A 88 -0.43 10.57 -8.71
CA ASP A 88 0.93 10.13 -8.98
C ASP A 88 1.78 11.17 -9.70
N HIS A 89 1.17 11.91 -10.63
CA HIS A 89 1.83 13.04 -11.30
C HIS A 89 2.15 14.15 -10.29
N THR A 90 1.19 14.52 -9.44
CA THR A 90 1.34 15.58 -8.44
C THR A 90 2.42 15.23 -7.40
N LEU A 91 2.52 13.96 -7.02
CA LEU A 91 3.54 13.43 -6.11
C LEU A 91 4.87 13.08 -6.80
N GLN A 92 4.97 13.27 -8.11
CA GLN A 92 6.17 12.98 -8.92
C GLN A 92 6.61 11.50 -8.84
N ILE A 93 5.66 10.59 -8.68
CA ILE A 93 5.91 9.15 -8.61
C ILE A 93 6.09 8.57 -10.02
N ARG A 94 5.24 8.98 -10.97
CA ARG A 94 5.31 8.57 -12.38
C ARG A 94 4.76 9.65 -13.31
N GLU A 95 5.25 9.68 -14.55
CA GLU A 95 4.65 10.50 -15.60
C GLU A 95 3.31 9.90 -16.04
N THR A 96 2.27 10.74 -16.13
CA THR A 96 0.93 10.32 -16.55
C THR A 96 0.32 11.35 -17.50
N ALA A 97 -0.66 10.92 -18.30
CA ALA A 97 -1.37 11.79 -19.23
C ALA A 97 -2.36 12.75 -18.53
N ASN A 98 -2.72 12.47 -17.27
CA ASN A 98 -3.69 13.25 -16.50
C ASN A 98 -2.95 14.16 -15.53
N THR A 99 -2.53 15.34 -15.99
CA THR A 99 -1.78 16.29 -15.17
C THR A 99 -2.68 17.20 -14.31
N THR A 100 -4.00 17.14 -14.50
CA THR A 100 -4.98 18.01 -13.84
C THR A 100 -6.21 17.22 -13.37
N LEU A 101 -6.93 17.74 -12.37
CA LEU A 101 -8.21 17.20 -11.89
C LEU A 101 -9.42 17.53 -12.79
N GLU A 102 -9.21 18.19 -13.92
CA GLU A 102 -10.30 18.59 -14.82
C GLU A 102 -11.08 17.36 -15.34
N GLY A 103 -12.41 17.37 -15.21
CA GLY A 103 -13.27 16.26 -15.61
C GLY A 103 -13.35 15.09 -14.62
N ILE A 104 -12.58 15.12 -13.52
CA ILE A 104 -12.60 14.09 -12.49
C ILE A 104 -13.59 14.50 -11.38
N GLN A 105 -14.46 13.56 -10.95
CA GLN A 105 -15.44 13.80 -9.88
C GLN A 105 -14.82 13.79 -8.47
N TYR A 106 -13.73 14.55 -8.30
CA TYR A 106 -13.07 14.75 -7.01
C TYR A 106 -12.88 16.26 -6.76
N ASP A 107 -13.17 16.68 -5.53
CA ASP A 107 -12.98 18.06 -5.06
C ASP A 107 -11.70 18.11 -4.22
N PHE A 108 -10.65 18.76 -4.75
CA PHE A 108 -9.38 18.95 -4.06
C PHE A 108 -9.24 20.40 -3.60
N LYS A 109 -9.02 20.59 -2.30
CA LYS A 109 -8.89 21.91 -1.66
C LYS A 109 -7.72 21.90 -0.69
N VAL A 110 -6.93 22.98 -0.74
CA VAL A 110 -5.88 23.28 0.24
C VAL A 110 -6.43 24.31 1.20
N PHE A 111 -6.21 24.12 2.49
CA PHE A 111 -6.68 25.01 3.54
C PHE A 111 -5.48 25.54 4.33
N ASP A 112 -5.52 26.81 4.71
CA ASP A 112 -4.47 27.46 5.48
C ASP A 112 -4.50 27.07 6.97
N SER A 113 -5.66 26.60 7.47
CA SER A 113 -5.81 26.15 8.85
C SER A 113 -6.66 24.87 9.01
N PRO A 114 -6.40 24.07 10.06
CA PRO A 114 -7.25 22.93 10.42
C PRO A 114 -8.69 23.33 10.77
N PHE A 115 -8.92 24.56 11.22
CA PHE A 115 -10.26 25.07 11.57
C PHE A 115 -11.11 25.27 10.30
N ASP A 116 -10.50 25.78 9.23
CA ASP A 116 -11.16 25.98 7.94
C ASP A 116 -11.52 24.63 7.30
N LEU A 117 -10.59 23.67 7.35
CA LEU A 117 -10.83 22.30 6.90
C LEU A 117 -12.02 21.68 7.65
N ARG A 118 -12.04 21.77 8.99
CA ARG A 118 -13.13 21.23 9.80
C ARG A 118 -14.47 21.88 9.46
N SER A 119 -14.49 23.20 9.28
CA SER A 119 -15.71 23.94 8.96
C SER A 119 -16.27 23.52 7.60
N ALA A 120 -15.42 23.39 6.59
CA ALA A 120 -15.80 22.91 5.26
C ALA A 120 -16.36 21.48 5.28
N ILE A 121 -15.79 20.58 6.09
CA ILE A 121 -16.31 19.21 6.25
C ILE A 121 -17.72 19.21 6.85
N ILE A 122 -17.93 20.00 7.92
CA ILE A 122 -19.24 20.10 8.58
C ILE A 122 -20.29 20.65 7.61
N GLU A 123 -19.96 21.71 6.89
CA GLU A 123 -20.85 22.30 5.89
C GLU A 123 -21.23 21.30 4.79
N LYS A 124 -20.25 20.57 4.25
CA LYS A 124 -20.49 19.56 3.19
C LYS A 124 -21.37 18.41 3.68
N ASN A 125 -21.20 17.97 4.92
CA ASN A 125 -22.04 16.92 5.52
C ASN A 125 -23.49 17.36 5.73
N ASN A 126 -23.73 18.63 6.04
CA ASN A 126 -25.08 19.17 6.21
C ASN A 126 -25.86 19.29 4.90
N HIS A 127 -25.18 19.40 3.75
CA HIS A 127 -25.84 19.44 2.44
C HIS A 127 -26.18 18.05 1.88
N ASN A 128 -25.57 16.99 2.44
CA ASN A 128 -25.71 15.62 1.97
C ASN A 128 -26.58 14.72 2.87
N ASN A 129 -27.11 15.26 3.98
CA ASN A 129 -28.07 14.60 4.88
C ASN A 129 -29.42 15.31 4.82
#